data_AF-A0A3D0GX35-F1
#
_entry.id   AF-A0A3D0GX35-F1
#
_cell.length_a   1.000
_cell.length_b   1.000
_cell.length_c   1.000
_cell.angle_alpha   90.00
_cell.angle_beta   90.00
_cell.angle_gamma   90.00
#
_symmetry.space_group_name_H-M   'P 1'
#
loop_
_entity.id
_entity.type
_entity.pdbx_description
1 polymer ?
#
loop_
_entity_poly.entity_id
_entity_poly.type
_entity_poly.pdbx_seq_one_letter_code
_entity_poly.pdbx_strand_id
1 'polypeptide(L)'
;MKSKGSALLTLYLVISIVLDLAAAGFCILSLVVFYLDHDYEYIEMIWAVLIIPVFAFLVNLMTLIKGRETKRTNGQRFGLAVILKAFFFNLGFGIIYITPLFIDENKAAFFFFMVLAVIFGISSLGMYKLGASSKRSVAYPTYDKKRFSGFDGKANLRGAIGELCYINGANPRSVDQMRSLPGYDRIGQYAALPIVYMLKWLIDHDYMTEKFYRRSGINNPEDAKYANPMELFQKQEYVIGIKDIKSEILGFLDSYYVIQDLYRFNCTYAYYIRDYYEQVVSKQSNIVFCREYSSQAQEDMNRKIDEAYLDYIHEYGEEVDTERKLSWRTEGVELALYTVGHVHEDYIDNCMNMLESLDDRDRENLKKEDNIDIIIYEPKDDRCAVVLRAEEDSEDYSGVCVTVFDGVVTAVCGIEDYTSPWTMKNMYKADALKSNVEEIAYVPIVPQGLGGGLEPSNMIYLPAYAIGYKNYVDNLLCAYHRMIKGLEVIYKPIYGDKAKIPEFIYVEAKADGREVFEERIDVVWN
;
A
#
# COMPACT_ATOMS: atom_id res chain seq x y z
N MET A 1 -10.82 -14.39 -3.86
CA MET A 1 -11.37 -14.90 -5.14
C MET A 1 -10.37 -14.64 -6.26
N LYS A 2 -9.32 -15.47 -6.40
CA LYS A 2 -8.43 -15.41 -7.56
C LYS A 2 -9.15 -15.96 -8.79
N SER A 3 -9.62 -15.03 -9.62
CA SER A 3 -9.73 -15.08 -11.09
C SER A 3 -10.22 -16.38 -11.76
N LYS A 4 -11.54 -16.63 -11.73
CA LYS A 4 -12.20 -17.53 -12.72
C LYS A 4 -11.88 -17.10 -14.17
N GLY A 5 -11.64 -15.81 -14.40
CA GLY A 5 -11.32 -15.26 -15.72
C GLY A 5 -9.95 -15.66 -16.28
N SER A 6 -8.92 -15.85 -15.43
CA SER A 6 -7.57 -16.26 -15.88
C SER A 6 -7.54 -17.70 -16.38
N ALA A 7 -8.26 -18.59 -15.68
CA ALA A 7 -8.38 -20.00 -16.06
C ALA A 7 -9.12 -20.16 -17.39
N LEU A 8 -10.22 -19.41 -17.59
CA LEU A 8 -10.97 -19.40 -18.85
C LEU A 8 -10.15 -18.87 -20.03
N LEU A 9 -9.38 -17.80 -19.83
CA LEU A 9 -8.50 -17.24 -20.86
C LEU A 9 -7.38 -18.21 -21.26
N THR A 10 -6.72 -18.81 -20.28
CA THR A 10 -5.67 -19.80 -20.52
C THR A 10 -6.24 -21.01 -21.25
N LEU A 11 -7.40 -21.51 -20.84
CA LEU A 11 -8.09 -22.62 -21.50
C LEU A 11 -8.43 -22.28 -22.96
N TYR A 12 -8.95 -21.07 -23.22
CA TYR A 12 -9.23 -20.61 -24.58
C TYR A 12 -7.98 -20.54 -25.46
N LEU A 13 -6.86 -20.02 -24.93
CA LEU A 13 -5.59 -19.93 -25.67
C LEU A 13 -5.04 -21.32 -25.99
N VAL A 14 -5.07 -22.26 -25.03
CA VAL A 14 -4.64 -23.65 -25.25
C VAL A 14 -5.52 -24.33 -26.31
N ILE A 15 -6.84 -24.20 -26.22
CA ILE A 15 -7.76 -24.75 -27.23
C ILE A 15 -7.48 -24.14 -28.61
N SER A 16 -7.28 -22.82 -28.68
CA SER A 16 -6.99 -22.13 -29.94
C SER A 16 -5.68 -22.63 -30.56
N ILE A 17 -4.61 -22.80 -29.77
CA ILE A 17 -3.33 -23.34 -30.22
C ILE A 17 -3.49 -24.75 -30.83
N VAL A 18 -4.26 -25.61 -30.16
CA VAL A 18 -4.52 -26.98 -30.64
C VAL A 18 -5.29 -26.95 -31.97
N LEU A 19 -6.30 -26.10 -32.07
CA LEU A 19 -7.08 -25.94 -33.31
C LEU A 19 -6.23 -25.37 -34.45
N ASP A 20 -5.36 -24.38 -34.18
CA ASP A 20 -4.47 -23.80 -35.18
C ASP A 20 -3.45 -24.83 -35.69
N LEU A 21 -2.89 -25.66 -34.80
CA LEU A 21 -1.99 -26.76 -35.17
C LEU A 21 -2.70 -27.81 -36.03
N ALA A 22 -3.92 -28.18 -35.67
CA ALA A 22 -4.72 -29.12 -36.45
C ALA A 22 -5.06 -28.56 -37.85
N ALA A 23 -5.42 -27.27 -37.93
CA ALA A 23 -5.69 -26.59 -39.19
C ALA A 23 -4.43 -26.47 -40.06
N ALA A 24 -3.27 -26.12 -39.48
CA ALA A 24 -2.00 -26.09 -40.20
C ALA A 24 -1.61 -27.48 -40.72
N GLY A 25 -1.75 -28.52 -39.88
CA GLY A 25 -1.50 -29.91 -40.29
C GLY A 25 -2.42 -30.36 -41.43
N PHE A 26 -3.70 -30.01 -41.38
CA PHE A 26 -4.63 -30.25 -42.48
C PHE A 26 -4.20 -29.53 -43.77
N CYS A 27 -3.83 -28.26 -43.70
CA CYS A 27 -3.36 -27.50 -44.86
C CYS A 27 -2.09 -28.10 -45.47
N ILE A 28 -1.14 -28.56 -44.65
CA ILE A 28 0.07 -29.27 -45.13
C ILE A 28 -0.30 -30.59 -45.80
N LEU A 29 -1.21 -31.37 -45.21
CA LEU A 29 -1.65 -32.63 -45.80
C LEU A 29 -2.36 -32.40 -47.15
N SER A 30 -3.23 -31.38 -47.22
CA SER A 30 -3.83 -30.94 -48.47
C SER A 30 -2.77 -30.52 -49.48
N LEU A 31 -1.73 -29.78 -49.06
CA LEU A 31 -0.62 -29.39 -49.93
C LEU A 31 0.09 -30.60 -50.52
N VAL A 32 0.36 -31.64 -49.71
CA VAL A 32 0.99 -32.88 -50.16
C VAL A 32 0.10 -33.64 -51.14
N VAL A 33 -1.20 -33.77 -50.85
CA VAL A 33 -2.14 -34.47 -51.75
C VAL A 33 -2.29 -33.73 -53.08
N PHE A 34 -2.47 -32.40 -53.05
CA PHE A 34 -2.57 -31.59 -54.26
C PHE A 34 -1.26 -31.57 -55.08
N TYR A 35 -0.11 -31.55 -54.41
CA TYR A 35 1.20 -31.66 -55.07
C TYR A 35 1.39 -33.00 -55.80
N LEU A 36 0.78 -34.07 -55.29
CA LEU A 36 0.86 -35.40 -55.90
C LEU A 36 -0.13 -35.58 -57.06
N ASP A 37 -1.29 -34.91 -57.01
CA ASP A 37 -2.38 -35.12 -57.98
C ASP A 37 -2.47 -34.04 -59.09
N HIS A 38 -1.94 -32.82 -58.92
CA HIS A 38 -2.19 -31.68 -59.84
C HIS A 38 -0.90 -30.90 -60.21
N ASP A 39 -0.89 -30.24 -61.37
CA ASP A 39 0.19 -29.35 -61.81
C ASP A 39 0.37 -28.13 -60.87
N TYR A 40 1.60 -27.62 -60.80
CA TYR A 40 2.15 -26.64 -59.85
C TYR A 40 1.34 -25.34 -59.63
N GLU A 41 0.30 -25.06 -60.42
CA GLU A 41 -0.47 -23.81 -60.40
C GLU A 41 -1.24 -23.57 -59.08
N TYR A 42 -1.57 -24.60 -58.30
CA TYR A 42 -2.35 -24.46 -57.06
C TYR A 42 -1.50 -24.38 -55.78
N ILE A 43 -0.19 -24.59 -55.88
CA ILE A 43 0.71 -24.65 -54.71
C ILE A 43 0.77 -23.30 -53.98
N GLU A 44 0.79 -22.18 -54.72
CA GLU A 44 0.85 -20.82 -54.16
C GLU A 44 -0.39 -20.49 -53.30
N MET A 45 -1.57 -20.94 -53.72
CA MET A 45 -2.82 -20.73 -52.97
C MET A 45 -2.80 -21.51 -51.64
N ILE A 46 -2.25 -22.73 -51.63
CA ILE A 46 -2.17 -23.54 -50.42
C ILE A 46 -1.12 -22.96 -49.45
N TRP A 47 -0.01 -22.41 -49.95
CA TRP A 47 0.93 -21.65 -49.12
C TRP A 47 0.28 -20.40 -48.50
N ALA A 48 -0.51 -19.64 -49.27
CA ALA A 48 -1.23 -18.47 -48.77
C ALA A 48 -2.26 -18.83 -47.68
N VAL A 49 -2.93 -19.98 -47.82
CA VAL A 49 -3.87 -20.50 -46.81
C VAL A 49 -3.13 -21.04 -45.58
N LEU A 50 -1.94 -21.65 -45.74
CA LEU A 50 -1.12 -22.17 -44.64
C LEU A 50 -0.55 -21.07 -43.74
N ILE A 51 -0.30 -19.88 -44.28
CA ILE A 51 0.18 -18.72 -43.53
C ILE A 51 -0.81 -18.34 -42.42
N ILE A 52 -2.12 -18.41 -42.66
CA ILE A 52 -3.15 -17.98 -41.71
C ILE A 52 -3.11 -18.78 -40.38
N PRO A 53 -3.20 -20.12 -40.35
CA PRO A 53 -3.14 -20.89 -39.11
C PRO A 53 -1.76 -20.84 -38.45
N VAL A 54 -0.67 -20.75 -39.21
CA VAL A 54 0.70 -20.65 -38.65
C VAL A 54 0.89 -19.33 -37.90
N PHE A 55 0.45 -18.21 -38.48
CA PHE A 55 0.53 -16.91 -37.80
C PHE A 55 -0.45 -16.80 -36.62
N ALA A 56 -1.66 -17.36 -36.73
CA ALA A 56 -2.61 -17.44 -35.61
C ALA A 56 -2.02 -18.22 -34.42
N PHE A 57 -1.34 -19.33 -34.71
CA PHE A 57 -0.57 -20.10 -33.74
C PHE A 57 0.52 -19.27 -33.07
N LEU A 58 1.36 -18.55 -33.85
CA LEU A 58 2.43 -17.72 -33.31
C LEU A 58 1.90 -16.59 -32.42
N VAL A 59 0.81 -15.93 -32.80
CA VAL A 59 0.16 -14.89 -31.99
C VAL A 59 -0.38 -15.46 -30.69
N ASN A 60 -1.03 -16.62 -30.73
CA ASN A 60 -1.51 -17.31 -29.53
C ASN A 60 -0.36 -17.72 -28.60
N LEU A 61 0.72 -18.27 -29.16
CA LEU A 61 1.90 -18.69 -28.42
C LEU A 61 2.60 -17.49 -27.76
N MET A 62 2.81 -16.40 -28.50
CA MET A 62 3.37 -15.16 -27.95
C MET A 62 2.47 -14.57 -26.86
N THR A 63 1.15 -14.62 -27.04
CA THR A 63 0.19 -14.13 -26.03
C THR A 63 0.22 -15.00 -24.78
N LEU A 64 0.39 -16.32 -24.91
CA LEU A 64 0.51 -17.25 -23.79
C LEU A 64 1.82 -17.07 -23.03
N ILE A 65 2.95 -16.94 -23.75
CA ILE A 65 4.29 -16.74 -23.17
C ILE A 65 4.36 -15.38 -22.48
N LYS A 66 4.16 -14.27 -23.21
CA LYS A 66 4.20 -12.91 -22.63
C LYS A 66 3.06 -12.63 -21.65
N GLY A 67 1.99 -13.41 -21.70
CA GLY A 67 0.86 -13.36 -20.76
C GLY A 67 1.20 -13.85 -19.36
N ARG A 68 2.30 -14.60 -19.19
CA ARG A 68 2.83 -14.94 -17.86
C ARG A 68 3.66 -13.80 -17.25
N GLU A 69 4.28 -12.97 -18.08
CA GLU A 69 5.29 -11.98 -17.63
C GLU A 69 4.75 -10.55 -17.46
N THR A 70 3.74 -10.12 -18.23
CA THR A 70 3.30 -8.70 -18.18
C THR A 70 2.28 -8.38 -17.06
N LYS A 71 2.25 -7.14 -16.56
CA LYS A 71 1.22 -6.67 -15.59
C LYS A 71 -0.09 -6.16 -16.24
N ARG A 72 -0.39 -6.54 -17.49
CA ARG A 72 -1.62 -6.08 -18.19
C ARG A 72 -2.87 -6.81 -17.70
N THR A 73 -4.00 -6.09 -17.63
CA THR A 73 -5.30 -6.69 -17.30
C THR A 73 -5.67 -7.78 -18.32
N ASN A 74 -6.26 -8.90 -17.85
CA ASN A 74 -6.61 -10.04 -18.70
C ASN A 74 -7.51 -9.65 -19.89
N GLY A 75 -8.36 -8.62 -19.74
CA GLY A 75 -9.22 -8.12 -20.81
C GLY A 75 -8.46 -7.40 -21.94
N GLN A 76 -7.46 -6.59 -21.60
CA GLN A 76 -6.63 -5.88 -22.60
C GLN A 76 -5.76 -6.85 -23.40
N ARG A 77 -5.23 -7.90 -22.76
CA ARG A 77 -4.45 -8.97 -23.42
C ARG A 77 -5.29 -9.75 -24.41
N PHE A 78 -6.49 -10.15 -23.98
CA PHE A 78 -7.44 -10.85 -24.83
C PHE A 78 -7.86 -9.97 -26.03
N GLY A 79 -8.18 -8.70 -25.78
CA GLY A 79 -8.50 -7.73 -26.84
C GLY A 79 -7.39 -7.58 -27.86
N LEU A 80 -6.14 -7.39 -27.42
CA LEU A 80 -4.99 -7.25 -28.32
C LEU A 80 -4.75 -8.52 -29.15
N ALA A 81 -4.84 -9.70 -28.54
CA ALA A 81 -4.66 -10.98 -29.22
C ALA A 81 -5.74 -11.22 -30.29
N VAL A 82 -7.00 -10.90 -29.99
CA VAL A 82 -8.11 -11.02 -30.95
C VAL A 82 -7.92 -10.04 -32.12
N ILE A 83 -7.52 -8.80 -31.86
CA ILE A 83 -7.28 -7.80 -32.91
C ILE A 83 -6.10 -8.20 -33.80
N LEU A 84 -5.01 -8.72 -33.24
CA LEU A 84 -3.87 -9.21 -34.01
C LEU A 84 -4.24 -10.42 -34.87
N LYS A 85 -5.06 -11.36 -34.36
CA LYS A 85 -5.58 -12.46 -35.17
C LYS A 85 -6.43 -11.95 -36.34
N ALA A 86 -7.33 -11.00 -36.08
CA ALA A 86 -8.14 -10.39 -37.12
C ALA A 86 -7.26 -9.68 -38.17
N PHE A 87 -6.21 -8.98 -37.76
CA PHE A 87 -5.23 -8.38 -38.65
C PHE A 87 -4.61 -9.41 -39.61
N PHE A 88 -3.99 -10.46 -39.08
CA PHE A 88 -3.31 -11.48 -39.89
C PHE A 88 -4.27 -12.32 -40.73
N PHE A 89 -5.47 -12.59 -40.22
CA PHE A 89 -6.53 -13.26 -40.98
C PHE A 89 -6.89 -12.46 -42.23
N ASN A 90 -7.18 -11.16 -42.08
CA ASN A 90 -7.54 -10.29 -43.20
C ASN A 90 -6.35 -10.12 -44.17
N LEU A 91 -5.12 -10.04 -43.66
CA LEU A 91 -3.91 -9.96 -44.49
C LEU A 91 -3.73 -11.23 -45.34
N GLY A 92 -3.85 -12.42 -44.74
CA GLY A 92 -3.72 -13.70 -45.43
C GLY A 92 -4.80 -13.90 -46.50
N PHE A 93 -6.07 -13.56 -46.18
CA PHE A 93 -7.15 -13.59 -47.17
C PHE A 93 -6.93 -12.57 -48.31
N GLY A 94 -6.39 -11.38 -48.01
CA GLY A 94 -5.98 -10.43 -49.05
C GLY A 94 -4.96 -11.05 -50.02
N ILE A 95 -3.94 -11.74 -49.50
CA ILE A 95 -2.89 -12.36 -50.32
C ILE A 95 -3.44 -13.44 -51.26
N ILE A 96 -4.44 -14.22 -50.84
CA ILE A 96 -5.09 -15.23 -51.69
C ILE A 96 -5.66 -14.62 -52.99
N TYR A 97 -6.21 -13.40 -52.90
CA TYR A 97 -6.78 -12.70 -54.06
C TYR A 97 -5.75 -11.97 -54.93
N ILE A 98 -4.46 -11.98 -54.58
CA ILE A 98 -3.34 -11.51 -55.43
C ILE A 98 -2.83 -12.65 -56.33
N THR A 99 -3.14 -13.91 -56.03
CA THR A 99 -2.68 -15.06 -56.83
C THR A 99 -3.20 -14.96 -58.27
N PRO A 100 -2.39 -15.23 -59.31
CA PRO A 100 -2.73 -15.02 -60.72
C PRO A 100 -4.09 -15.59 -61.19
N LEU A 101 -4.58 -16.64 -60.51
CA LEU A 101 -5.88 -17.27 -60.72
C LEU A 101 -7.10 -16.36 -60.44
N PHE A 102 -6.96 -15.33 -59.61
CA PHE A 102 -8.09 -14.50 -59.13
C PHE A 102 -7.94 -12.99 -59.41
N ILE A 103 -6.81 -12.58 -59.99
CA ILE A 103 -6.43 -11.17 -60.16
C ILE A 103 -7.50 -10.36 -60.91
N ASP A 104 -8.14 -10.92 -61.93
CA ASP A 104 -9.03 -10.13 -62.80
C ASP A 104 -10.48 -10.05 -62.33
N GLU A 105 -10.97 -11.01 -61.55
CA GLU A 105 -12.38 -11.06 -61.12
C GLU A 105 -12.60 -10.56 -59.67
N ASN A 106 -11.56 -10.51 -58.83
CA ASN A 106 -11.72 -10.32 -57.38
C ASN A 106 -10.98 -9.12 -56.76
N LYS A 107 -10.66 -8.09 -57.57
CA LYS A 107 -10.00 -6.85 -57.10
C LYS A 107 -10.73 -6.17 -55.94
N ALA A 108 -12.06 -6.24 -55.92
CA ALA A 108 -12.89 -5.68 -54.85
C ALA A 108 -12.73 -6.44 -53.52
N ALA A 109 -12.63 -7.77 -53.57
CA ALA A 109 -12.41 -8.60 -52.38
C ALA A 109 -11.02 -8.36 -51.80
N PHE A 110 -9.98 -8.31 -52.66
CA PHE A 110 -8.63 -7.94 -52.25
C PHE A 110 -8.60 -6.60 -51.50
N PHE A 111 -9.17 -5.55 -52.11
CA PHE A 111 -9.19 -4.22 -51.52
C PHE A 111 -9.92 -4.19 -50.16
N PHE A 112 -11.07 -4.88 -50.06
CA PHE A 112 -11.84 -4.99 -48.83
C PHE A 112 -11.02 -5.60 -47.68
N PHE A 113 -10.37 -6.74 -47.92
CA PHE A 113 -9.56 -7.42 -46.90
C PHE A 113 -8.32 -6.62 -46.48
N MET A 114 -7.66 -5.93 -47.43
CA MET A 114 -6.52 -5.08 -47.11
C MET A 114 -6.90 -3.85 -46.27
N VAL A 115 -8.05 -3.22 -46.56
CA VAL A 115 -8.56 -2.11 -45.74
C VAL A 115 -8.86 -2.56 -44.31
N LEU A 116 -9.51 -3.73 -44.15
CA LEU A 116 -9.75 -4.30 -42.83
C LEU A 116 -8.46 -4.60 -42.08
N ALA A 117 -7.44 -5.17 -42.76
CA ALA A 117 -6.13 -5.38 -42.16
C ALA A 117 -5.53 -4.06 -41.65
N VAL A 118 -5.55 -2.99 -42.44
CA VAL A 118 -5.03 -1.67 -41.99
C VAL A 118 -5.77 -1.17 -40.73
N ILE A 119 -7.10 -1.27 -40.69
CA ILE A 119 -7.91 -0.84 -39.54
C ILE A 119 -7.53 -1.62 -38.27
N PHE A 120 -7.44 -2.95 -38.36
CA PHE A 120 -7.06 -3.78 -37.21
C PHE A 120 -5.60 -3.55 -36.79
N GLY A 121 -4.70 -3.29 -37.75
CA GLY A 121 -3.30 -2.95 -37.48
C GLY A 121 -3.18 -1.66 -36.67
N ILE A 122 -3.84 -0.58 -37.10
CA ILE A 122 -3.87 0.71 -36.38
C ILE A 122 -4.49 0.54 -34.98
N SER A 123 -5.59 -0.21 -34.87
CA SER A 123 -6.25 -0.48 -33.59
C SER A 123 -5.34 -1.24 -32.62
N SER A 124 -4.55 -2.19 -33.12
CA SER A 124 -3.57 -2.95 -32.32
C SER A 124 -2.46 -2.04 -31.77
N LEU A 125 -1.95 -1.12 -32.59
CA LEU A 125 -0.95 -0.12 -32.19
C LEU A 125 -1.49 0.87 -31.16
N GLY A 126 -2.74 1.32 -31.33
CA GLY A 126 -3.42 2.19 -30.36
C GLY A 126 -3.58 1.53 -29.00
N MET A 127 -4.05 0.28 -28.95
CA MET A 127 -4.14 -0.47 -27.70
C MET A 127 -2.76 -0.77 -27.09
N TYR A 128 -1.74 -0.97 -27.92
CA TYR A 128 -0.37 -1.17 -27.46
C TYR A 128 0.19 0.07 -26.75
N LYS A 129 -0.03 1.27 -27.32
CA LYS A 129 0.41 2.56 -26.73
C LYS A 129 -0.40 2.96 -25.49
N LEU A 130 -1.72 2.79 -25.51
CA LEU A 130 -2.57 3.08 -24.35
C LEU A 130 -2.25 2.20 -23.14
N GLY A 131 -1.76 0.98 -23.37
CA GLY A 131 -1.26 0.10 -22.31
C GLY A 131 0.21 0.28 -21.94
N ALA A 132 0.92 1.27 -22.52
CA ALA A 132 2.27 1.69 -22.13
C ALA A 132 2.22 2.99 -21.29
N SER A 133 1.22 3.84 -21.54
CA SER A 133 0.90 5.03 -20.74
C SER A 133 0.19 4.71 -19.41
N SER A 134 0.21 3.46 -18.93
CA SER A 134 -0.41 3.17 -17.65
C SER A 134 0.40 3.86 -16.55
N LYS A 135 -0.18 4.93 -15.98
CA LYS A 135 0.16 5.42 -14.64
C LYS A 135 0.57 4.22 -13.79
N ARG A 136 1.86 4.16 -13.42
CA ARG A 136 2.34 3.13 -12.51
C ARG A 136 1.77 3.50 -11.15
N SER A 137 0.59 2.98 -10.84
CA SER A 137 0.12 2.98 -9.45
C SER A 137 1.20 2.26 -8.65
N VAL A 138 1.71 2.91 -7.60
CA VAL A 138 2.54 2.27 -6.58
C VAL A 138 1.87 0.94 -6.27
N ALA A 139 2.57 -0.14 -6.56
CA ALA A 139 2.03 -1.46 -6.33
C ALA A 139 1.83 -1.55 -4.82
N TYR A 140 0.58 -1.44 -4.36
CA TYR A 140 0.20 -1.89 -3.03
C TYR A 140 0.91 -3.22 -2.82
N PRO A 141 1.78 -3.37 -1.81
CA PRO A 141 2.32 -4.68 -1.55
C PRO A 141 1.10 -5.55 -1.29
N THR A 142 0.84 -6.50 -2.21
CA THR A 142 -0.30 -7.42 -2.15
C THR A 142 -0.02 -8.45 -1.07
N TYR A 143 0.11 -7.98 0.16
CA TYR A 143 -0.04 -8.80 1.32
C TYR A 143 -1.51 -9.25 1.35
N ASP A 144 -1.71 -10.55 1.53
CA ASP A 144 -3.01 -11.21 1.70
C ASP A 144 -3.61 -10.82 3.07
N LYS A 145 -3.72 -9.51 3.34
CA LYS A 145 -4.14 -8.89 4.60
C LYS A 145 -5.64 -9.06 4.80
N LYS A 146 -6.05 -9.42 6.02
CA LYS A 146 -7.41 -9.16 6.47
C LYS A 146 -7.61 -7.64 6.46
N ARG A 147 -8.36 -7.15 5.48
CA ARG A 147 -8.75 -5.74 5.37
C ARG A 147 -9.66 -5.34 6.52
N PHE A 148 -9.58 -4.07 6.90
CA PHE A 148 -10.53 -3.36 7.74
C PHE A 148 -11.95 -3.80 7.40
N SER A 149 -12.63 -4.38 8.38
CA SER A 149 -13.94 -5.00 8.19
C SER A 149 -15.10 -4.10 8.63
N GLY A 150 -14.78 -2.98 9.29
CA GLY A 150 -15.71 -2.05 9.91
C GLY A 150 -15.36 -1.76 11.36
N PHE A 151 -16.29 -1.11 12.04
CA PHE A 151 -16.19 -0.77 13.46
C PHE A 151 -17.20 -1.59 14.28
N ASP A 152 -16.74 -2.17 15.39
CA ASP A 152 -17.60 -2.84 16.37
C ASP A 152 -17.30 -2.32 17.78
N GLY A 153 -18.15 -1.41 18.26
CA GLY A 153 -18.03 -0.86 19.63
C GLY A 153 -18.30 -1.91 20.71
N LYS A 154 -19.01 -3.00 20.38
CA LYS A 154 -19.30 -4.07 21.35
C LYS A 154 -18.04 -4.87 21.70
N ALA A 155 -17.03 -4.87 20.82
CA ALA A 155 -15.74 -5.52 21.10
C ALA A 155 -15.06 -4.95 22.35
N ASN A 156 -15.29 -3.67 22.67
CA ASN A 156 -14.70 -2.97 23.81
C ASN A 156 -15.49 -3.10 25.12
N LEU A 157 -16.67 -3.75 25.11
CA LEU A 157 -17.56 -3.82 26.29
C LEU A 157 -16.86 -4.37 27.52
N ARG A 158 -15.99 -5.38 27.35
CA ARG A 158 -15.25 -5.97 28.46
C ARG A 158 -14.30 -4.96 29.13
N GLY A 159 -13.62 -4.15 28.33
CA GLY A 159 -12.73 -3.09 28.83
C GLY A 159 -13.50 -2.02 29.59
N ALA A 160 -14.59 -1.52 28.99
CA ALA A 160 -15.47 -0.54 29.62
C ALA A 160 -16.09 -1.04 30.93
N ILE A 161 -16.52 -2.30 30.99
CA ILE A 161 -17.05 -2.90 32.23
C ILE A 161 -15.97 -2.97 33.30
N GLY A 162 -14.75 -3.37 32.93
CA GLY A 162 -13.61 -3.41 33.85
C GLY A 162 -13.31 -2.05 34.47
N GLU A 163 -13.28 -0.99 33.66
CA GLU A 163 -13.10 0.37 34.16
C GLU A 163 -14.26 0.87 35.01
N LEU A 164 -15.51 0.58 34.62
CA LEU A 164 -16.67 0.95 35.41
C LEU A 164 -16.62 0.32 36.82
N CYS A 165 -16.21 -0.95 36.90
CA CYS A 165 -16.00 -1.64 38.17
C CYS A 165 -14.90 -0.97 38.99
N TYR A 166 -13.77 -0.64 38.36
CA TYR A 166 -12.64 0.05 38.99
C TYR A 166 -13.06 1.42 39.57
N ILE A 167 -13.74 2.25 38.79
CA ILE A 167 -14.22 3.58 39.20
C ILE A 167 -15.14 3.48 40.42
N ASN A 168 -16.01 2.47 40.46
CA ASN A 168 -16.94 2.23 41.56
C ASN A 168 -16.35 1.43 42.73
N GLY A 169 -15.05 1.09 42.70
CA GLY A 169 -14.41 0.25 43.73
C GLY A 169 -15.03 -1.14 43.87
N ALA A 170 -15.67 -1.64 42.80
CA ALA A 170 -16.45 -2.86 42.81
C ALA A 170 -15.66 -4.02 42.21
N ASN A 171 -15.82 -5.21 42.77
CA ASN A 171 -15.42 -6.47 42.15
C ASN A 171 -16.65 -7.38 42.04
N PRO A 172 -17.56 -7.09 41.10
CA PRO A 172 -18.86 -7.74 41.03
C PRO A 172 -18.67 -9.22 40.67
N ARG A 173 -19.27 -10.10 41.47
CA ARG A 173 -19.18 -11.56 41.33
C ARG A 173 -20.29 -12.13 40.45
N SER A 174 -21.28 -11.31 40.06
CA SER A 174 -22.40 -11.69 39.20
C SER A 174 -22.79 -10.59 38.22
N VAL A 175 -23.50 -10.97 37.16
CA VAL A 175 -24.03 -10.04 36.14
C VAL A 175 -25.03 -9.05 36.74
N ASP A 176 -25.84 -9.47 37.69
CA ASP A 176 -26.83 -8.58 38.33
C ASP A 176 -26.16 -7.50 39.18
N GLN A 177 -25.04 -7.83 39.84
CA GLN A 177 -24.23 -6.85 40.56
C GLN A 177 -23.58 -5.84 39.61
N MET A 178 -23.14 -6.28 38.41
CA MET A 178 -22.63 -5.37 37.38
C MET A 178 -23.72 -4.40 36.89
N ARG A 179 -24.94 -4.91 36.64
CA ARG A 179 -26.08 -4.10 36.17
C ARG A 179 -26.55 -3.05 37.17
N SER A 180 -26.31 -3.28 38.46
CA SER A 180 -26.62 -2.30 39.51
C SER A 180 -25.58 -1.19 39.68
N LEU A 181 -24.44 -1.23 38.98
CA LEU A 181 -23.43 -0.19 39.09
C LEU A 181 -23.93 1.14 38.48
N PRO A 182 -23.69 2.28 39.16
CA PRO A 182 -23.95 3.59 38.57
C PRO A 182 -23.24 3.74 37.22
N GLY A 183 -23.97 4.14 36.18
CA GLY A 183 -23.45 4.34 34.82
C GLY A 183 -23.45 3.08 33.92
N TYR A 184 -23.92 1.92 34.41
CA TYR A 184 -24.04 0.71 33.59
C TYR A 184 -25.02 0.88 32.42
N ASP A 185 -26.04 1.73 32.56
CA ASP A 185 -26.99 2.11 31.51
C ASP A 185 -26.28 2.72 30.28
N ARG A 186 -25.13 3.38 30.49
CA ARG A 186 -24.31 3.99 29.44
C ARG A 186 -23.17 3.10 28.94
N ILE A 187 -23.08 1.84 29.38
CA ILE A 187 -21.91 0.98 29.09
C ILE A 187 -21.65 0.80 27.59
N GLY A 188 -22.71 0.76 26.78
CA GLY A 188 -22.59 0.71 25.31
C GLY A 188 -21.94 1.97 24.74
N GLN A 189 -22.28 3.15 25.29
CA GLN A 189 -21.68 4.42 24.89
C GLN A 189 -20.21 4.49 25.30
N TYR A 190 -19.87 4.06 26.51
CA TYR A 190 -18.47 3.99 26.97
C TYR A 190 -17.62 3.05 26.11
N ALA A 191 -18.14 1.87 25.76
CA ALA A 191 -17.43 0.94 24.89
C ALA A 191 -17.25 1.47 23.46
N ALA A 192 -18.23 2.24 22.97
CA ALA A 192 -18.21 2.83 21.65
C ALA A 192 -17.37 4.11 21.54
N LEU A 193 -17.08 4.78 22.65
CA LEU A 193 -16.42 6.09 22.67
C LEU A 193 -15.12 6.15 21.85
N PRO A 194 -14.22 5.14 21.90
CA PRO A 194 -13.03 5.14 21.06
C PRO A 194 -13.33 5.21 19.57
N ILE A 195 -14.46 4.72 19.09
CA ILE A 195 -14.80 4.71 17.65
C ILE A 195 -15.54 5.99 17.23
N VAL A 196 -16.26 6.62 18.16
CA VAL A 196 -17.14 7.76 17.87
C VAL A 196 -16.39 8.95 17.28
N TYR A 197 -15.15 9.19 17.71
CA TYR A 197 -14.33 10.29 17.19
C TYR A 197 -13.99 10.10 15.70
N MET A 198 -13.57 8.90 15.31
CA MET A 198 -13.37 8.54 13.90
C MET A 198 -14.68 8.58 13.11
N LEU A 199 -15.79 8.09 13.68
CA LEU A 199 -17.08 8.16 13.00
C LEU A 199 -17.47 9.60 12.66
N LYS A 200 -17.30 10.53 13.60
CA LYS A 200 -17.60 11.94 13.35
C LYS A 200 -16.69 12.52 12.26
N TRP A 201 -15.39 12.19 12.28
CA TRP A 201 -14.46 12.59 11.24
C TRP A 201 -14.88 12.09 9.84
N LEU A 202 -15.28 10.81 9.74
CA LEU A 202 -15.78 10.23 8.49
C LEU A 202 -17.07 10.89 7.99
N ILE A 203 -17.96 11.29 8.90
CA ILE A 203 -19.19 12.02 8.54
C ILE A 203 -18.85 13.43 8.03
N ASP A 204 -17.95 14.13 8.72
CA ASP A 204 -17.59 15.52 8.38
C ASP A 204 -16.94 15.64 7.00
N HIS A 205 -16.18 14.62 6.61
CA HIS A 205 -15.50 14.53 5.31
C HIS A 205 -16.31 13.78 4.23
N ASP A 206 -17.57 13.46 4.52
CA ASP A 206 -18.47 12.73 3.61
C ASP A 206 -17.89 11.37 3.14
N TYR A 207 -17.26 10.61 4.04
CA TYR A 207 -16.76 9.25 3.73
C TYR A 207 -17.76 8.13 4.06
N MET A 208 -18.97 8.47 4.48
CA MET A 208 -20.04 7.50 4.75
C MET A 208 -20.93 7.29 3.52
N THR A 209 -21.49 6.08 3.36
CA THR A 209 -22.38 5.78 2.21
C THR A 209 -23.83 6.18 2.48
N GLU A 210 -24.64 6.35 1.44
CA GLU A 210 -26.10 6.57 1.58
C GLU A 210 -26.79 5.50 2.45
N LYS A 211 -26.26 4.27 2.45
CA LYS A 211 -26.79 3.18 3.26
C LYS A 211 -26.62 3.45 4.75
N PHE A 212 -25.51 4.04 5.17
CA PHE A 212 -25.30 4.48 6.55
C PHE A 212 -26.36 5.51 6.94
N TYR A 213 -26.50 6.59 6.15
CA TYR A 213 -27.44 7.67 6.46
C TYR A 213 -28.89 7.18 6.53
N ARG A 214 -29.31 6.32 5.59
CA ARG A 214 -30.65 5.72 5.60
C ARG A 214 -30.92 4.90 6.86
N ARG A 215 -29.97 4.08 7.31
CA ARG A 215 -30.11 3.31 8.56
C ARG A 215 -30.14 4.22 9.79
N SER A 216 -29.44 5.36 9.75
CA SER A 216 -29.40 6.35 10.83
C SER A 216 -30.67 7.22 10.89
N GLY A 217 -31.59 7.05 9.94
CA GLY A 217 -32.79 7.89 9.80
C GLY A 217 -32.47 9.32 9.35
N ILE A 218 -31.34 9.52 8.66
CA ILE A 218 -30.91 10.80 8.11
C ILE A 218 -31.27 10.83 6.62
N ASN A 219 -32.09 11.80 6.23
CA ASN A 219 -32.53 11.97 4.85
C ASN A 219 -31.57 12.85 4.03
N ASN A 220 -30.88 13.79 4.68
CA ASN A 220 -29.88 14.67 4.08
C ASN A 220 -28.52 14.46 4.78
N PRO A 221 -27.47 13.98 4.07
CA PRO A 221 -26.14 13.77 4.65
C PRO A 221 -25.56 14.97 5.41
N GLU A 222 -25.84 16.20 4.96
CA GLU A 222 -25.36 17.42 5.63
C GLU A 222 -25.90 17.56 7.06
N ASP A 223 -27.11 17.06 7.34
CA ASP A 223 -27.70 17.12 8.68
C ASP A 223 -26.91 16.23 9.66
N ALA A 224 -26.20 15.20 9.16
CA ALA A 224 -25.39 14.30 9.97
C ALA A 224 -24.19 15.01 10.61
N LYS A 225 -23.66 16.07 9.98
CA LYS A 225 -22.49 16.82 10.49
C LYS A 225 -22.79 17.55 11.80
N TYR A 226 -24.06 17.91 12.01
CA TYR A 226 -24.54 18.58 13.23
C TYR A 226 -25.15 17.63 14.25
N ALA A 227 -25.36 16.36 13.90
CA ALA A 227 -25.93 15.37 14.79
C ALA A 227 -24.91 14.87 15.82
N ASN A 228 -25.41 14.37 16.95
CA ASN A 228 -24.57 13.72 17.95
C ASN A 228 -24.05 12.37 17.39
N PRO A 229 -22.72 12.20 17.19
CA PRO A 229 -22.17 11.00 16.56
C PRO A 229 -22.40 9.75 17.42
N MET A 230 -22.49 9.87 18.74
CA MET A 230 -22.82 8.76 19.64
C MET A 230 -24.24 8.25 19.40
N GLU A 231 -25.21 9.14 19.25
CA GLU A 231 -26.60 8.77 18.98
C GLU A 231 -26.74 8.10 17.60
N LEU A 232 -26.01 8.61 16.59
CA LEU A 232 -25.97 7.98 15.28
C LEU A 232 -25.40 6.57 15.36
N PHE A 233 -24.31 6.38 16.10
CA PHE A 233 -23.71 5.06 16.26
C PHE A 233 -24.62 4.11 17.03
N GLN A 234 -25.34 4.60 18.05
CA GLN A 234 -26.32 3.84 18.80
C GLN A 234 -27.48 3.34 17.91
N LYS A 235 -27.95 4.15 16.95
CA LYS A 235 -28.95 3.71 15.94
C LYS A 235 -28.44 2.59 15.04
N GLN A 236 -27.11 2.46 14.90
CA GLN A 236 -26.46 1.35 14.23
C GLN A 236 -26.14 0.18 15.16
N GLU A 237 -26.69 0.17 16.38
CA GLU A 237 -26.38 -0.78 17.44
C GLU A 237 -24.87 -0.88 17.74
N TYR A 238 -24.15 0.24 17.60
CA TYR A 238 -22.70 0.33 17.77
C TYR A 238 -21.89 -0.54 16.80
N VAL A 239 -22.44 -0.84 15.61
CA VAL A 239 -21.75 -1.61 14.56
C VAL A 239 -21.87 -0.94 13.19
N ILE A 240 -20.74 -0.61 12.59
CA ILE A 240 -20.62 -0.08 11.23
C ILE A 240 -19.85 -1.08 10.39
N GLY A 241 -20.44 -1.58 9.30
CA GLY A 241 -19.74 -2.51 8.41
C GLY A 241 -18.98 -1.76 7.32
N ILE A 242 -18.02 -2.43 6.67
CA ILE A 242 -17.29 -1.90 5.50
C ILE A 242 -18.20 -1.32 4.40
N LYS A 243 -19.41 -1.87 4.22
CA LYS A 243 -20.40 -1.42 3.22
C LYS A 243 -21.05 -0.07 3.55
N ASP A 244 -20.90 0.39 4.77
CA ASP A 244 -21.45 1.63 5.27
C ASP A 244 -20.43 2.79 5.09
N ILE A 245 -19.22 2.50 4.59
CA ILE A 245 -18.09 3.43 4.36
C ILE A 245 -17.72 3.44 2.86
N LYS A 246 -17.36 4.60 2.32
CA LYS A 246 -16.95 4.76 0.90
C LYS A 246 -15.63 4.05 0.65
N SER A 247 -15.46 3.48 -0.56
CA SER A 247 -14.28 2.66 -0.87
C SER A 247 -12.96 3.43 -0.91
N GLU A 248 -13.02 4.73 -1.22
CA GLU A 248 -11.84 5.60 -1.37
C GLU A 248 -11.07 5.83 -0.06
N ILE A 249 -11.75 5.79 1.10
CA ILE A 249 -11.10 5.98 2.40
C ILE A 249 -10.61 4.67 3.02
N LEU A 250 -11.01 3.51 2.47
CA LEU A 250 -10.71 2.21 3.09
C LEU A 250 -9.21 1.92 3.16
N GLY A 251 -8.42 2.41 2.21
CA GLY A 251 -6.96 2.27 2.25
C GLY A 251 -6.32 3.02 3.42
N PHE A 252 -6.83 4.21 3.75
CA PHE A 252 -6.42 4.95 4.93
C PHE A 252 -6.89 4.26 6.22
N LEU A 253 -8.13 3.75 6.26
CA LEU A 253 -8.59 3.03 7.45
C LEU A 253 -7.82 1.72 7.66
N ASP A 254 -7.45 1.03 6.58
CA ASP A 254 -6.57 -0.14 6.60
C ASP A 254 -5.20 0.20 7.17
N SER A 255 -4.59 1.33 6.80
CA SER A 255 -3.34 1.75 7.44
C SER A 255 -3.60 2.17 8.89
N TYR A 256 -4.47 3.14 9.12
CA TYR A 256 -4.59 3.82 10.41
C TYR A 256 -5.08 2.96 11.59
N TYR A 257 -5.90 1.92 11.35
CA TYR A 257 -6.47 1.04 12.39
C TYR A 257 -5.83 -0.34 12.54
N VAL A 258 -5.19 -0.88 11.51
CA VAL A 258 -4.92 -2.32 11.49
C VAL A 258 -3.72 -2.68 12.39
N ILE A 259 -4.03 -3.03 13.63
CA ILE A 259 -3.23 -3.98 14.43
C ILE A 259 -3.39 -5.35 13.76
N GLN A 260 -2.50 -5.64 12.82
CA GLN A 260 -2.37 -6.96 12.21
C GLN A 260 -1.82 -7.90 13.30
N ASP A 261 -2.70 -8.58 14.02
CA ASP A 261 -2.32 -9.66 14.93
C ASP A 261 -1.26 -10.57 14.26
N LEU A 262 -0.04 -10.57 14.81
CA LEU A 262 0.97 -11.64 14.75
C LEU A 262 1.86 -11.77 13.50
N TYR A 263 3.17 -11.60 13.77
CA TYR A 263 4.35 -12.20 13.14
C TYR A 263 4.59 -11.89 11.65
N ARG A 264 5.28 -10.76 11.36
CA ARG A 264 6.63 -10.82 10.74
C ARG A 264 7.31 -9.52 10.28
N PHE A 265 6.72 -8.33 10.32
CA PHE A 265 7.39 -7.16 9.71
C PHE A 265 7.20 -5.86 10.49
N ASN A 266 8.28 -5.06 10.51
CA ASN A 266 8.52 -3.81 11.23
C ASN A 266 7.25 -3.00 11.50
N CYS A 267 7.10 -2.61 12.76
CA CYS A 267 5.99 -1.85 13.32
C CYS A 267 5.50 -0.71 12.43
N THR A 268 4.33 -0.91 11.83
CA THR A 268 3.62 0.20 11.25
C THR A 268 2.11 -0.01 11.37
N TYR A 269 1.52 0.94 12.10
CA TYR A 269 0.11 1.36 12.07
C TYR A 269 -0.92 0.70 13.00
N ALA A 270 -0.90 1.13 14.26
CA ALA A 270 -2.10 1.27 15.10
C ALA A 270 -2.23 2.69 15.63
N TYR A 271 -2.04 3.65 14.73
CA TYR A 271 -1.94 5.07 15.08
C TYR A 271 -3.19 5.59 15.77
N TYR A 272 -4.36 5.11 15.36
CA TYR A 272 -5.61 5.61 15.93
C TYR A 272 -5.72 5.43 17.44
N ILE A 273 -5.36 4.25 17.96
CA ILE A 273 -5.47 3.97 19.41
C ILE A 273 -4.49 4.84 20.20
N ARG A 274 -3.28 5.08 19.68
CA ARG A 274 -2.32 6.01 20.26
C ARG A 274 -2.89 7.42 20.29
N ASP A 275 -3.40 7.90 19.16
CA ASP A 275 -3.95 9.26 19.06
C ASP A 275 -5.14 9.44 19.99
N TYR A 276 -6.03 8.45 20.05
CA TYR A 276 -7.14 8.41 21.01
C TYR A 276 -6.64 8.50 22.45
N TYR A 277 -5.62 7.73 22.81
CA TYR A 277 -5.05 7.74 24.16
C TYR A 277 -4.44 9.11 24.49
N GLU A 278 -3.68 9.69 23.57
CA GLU A 278 -3.02 10.98 23.78
C GLU A 278 -4.02 12.13 23.90
N GLN A 279 -5.00 12.22 22.99
CA GLN A 279 -5.92 13.35 22.91
C GLN A 279 -7.12 13.21 23.84
N VAL A 280 -7.66 12.00 24.02
CA VAL A 280 -8.92 11.80 24.76
C VAL A 280 -8.67 11.39 26.20
N VAL A 281 -7.72 10.50 26.48
CA VAL A 281 -7.52 9.94 27.83
C VAL A 281 -6.70 10.87 28.71
N SER A 282 -5.85 11.72 28.12
CA SER A 282 -4.80 12.53 28.76
C SER A 282 -3.75 11.68 29.47
N LYS A 283 -2.47 12.07 29.37
CA LYS A 283 -1.30 11.29 29.87
C LYS A 283 -1.34 10.90 31.36
N GLN A 284 -2.22 11.49 32.15
CA GLN A 284 -2.30 11.28 33.61
C GLN A 284 -3.53 10.49 34.07
N SER A 285 -4.52 10.24 33.20
CA SER A 285 -5.74 9.54 33.58
C SER A 285 -5.69 8.07 33.15
N ASN A 286 -6.08 7.19 34.07
CA ASN A 286 -6.14 5.74 33.82
C ASN A 286 -7.48 5.27 33.25
N ILE A 287 -8.40 6.19 32.91
CA ILE A 287 -9.76 5.88 32.43
C ILE A 287 -9.84 6.10 30.92
N VAL A 288 -9.93 5.02 30.15
CA VAL A 288 -9.89 4.98 28.68
C VAL A 288 -11.28 4.99 28.05
N PHE A 289 -12.23 4.24 28.61
CA PHE A 289 -13.57 4.01 28.05
C PHE A 289 -14.66 4.79 28.79
N CYS A 290 -14.63 4.77 30.13
CA CYS A 290 -15.69 5.36 30.97
C CYS A 290 -15.58 6.88 31.06
N ARG A 291 -15.70 7.55 29.91
CA ARG A 291 -15.64 9.00 29.72
C ARG A 291 -16.86 9.49 28.93
N GLU A 292 -17.12 10.77 29.02
CA GLU A 292 -18.12 11.43 28.18
C GLU A 292 -17.47 11.95 26.90
N TYR A 293 -18.25 11.98 25.82
CA TYR A 293 -17.83 12.60 24.57
C TYR A 293 -17.59 14.11 24.78
N SER A 294 -16.52 14.64 24.20
CA SER A 294 -16.16 16.05 24.30
C SER A 294 -15.87 16.63 22.91
N SER A 295 -16.47 17.78 22.60
CA SER A 295 -16.18 18.49 21.36
C SER A 295 -14.72 18.94 21.26
N GLN A 296 -14.09 19.30 22.38
CA GLN A 296 -12.66 19.63 22.41
C GLN A 296 -11.81 18.43 22.00
N ALA A 297 -12.10 17.26 22.59
CA ALA A 297 -11.41 16.02 22.23
C ALA A 297 -11.66 15.62 20.78
N GLN A 298 -12.84 15.95 20.22
CA GLN A 298 -13.13 15.76 18.80
C GLN A 298 -12.27 16.66 17.91
N GLU A 299 -12.09 17.93 18.25
CA GLU A 299 -11.22 18.85 17.50
C GLU A 299 -9.76 18.39 17.53
N ASP A 300 -9.28 17.95 18.69
CA ASP A 300 -7.92 17.45 18.85
C ASP A 300 -7.71 16.12 18.11
N MET A 301 -8.69 15.22 18.15
CA MET A 301 -8.68 13.99 17.34
C MET A 301 -8.76 14.29 15.85
N ASN A 302 -9.62 15.22 15.40
CA ASN A 302 -9.71 15.61 13.99
C ASN A 302 -8.35 16.05 13.47
N ARG A 303 -7.63 16.92 14.21
CA ARG A 303 -6.29 17.35 13.83
C ARG A 303 -5.32 16.18 13.65
N LYS A 304 -5.35 15.19 14.56
CA LYS A 304 -4.49 14.00 14.47
C LYS A 304 -4.87 13.09 13.30
N ILE A 305 -6.17 12.93 13.04
CA ILE A 305 -6.66 12.12 11.92
C ILE A 305 -6.32 12.83 10.60
N ASP A 306 -6.48 14.15 10.50
CA ASP A 306 -6.11 14.96 9.33
C ASP A 306 -4.60 14.87 9.05
N GLU A 307 -3.76 15.03 10.08
CA GLU A 307 -2.31 14.82 10.00
C GLU A 307 -2.01 13.40 9.45
N ALA A 308 -2.61 12.37 10.04
CA ALA A 308 -2.40 10.98 9.60
C ALA A 308 -2.93 10.71 8.19
N TYR A 309 -4.03 11.35 7.78
CA TYR A 309 -4.62 11.19 6.46
C TYR A 309 -3.79 11.89 5.39
N LEU A 310 -3.30 13.09 5.67
CA LEU A 310 -2.33 13.78 4.81
C LEU A 310 -1.06 12.95 4.69
N ASP A 311 -0.51 12.46 5.81
CA ASP A 311 0.64 11.55 5.81
C ASP A 311 0.40 10.32 4.94
N TYR A 312 -0.79 9.72 5.03
CA TYR A 312 -1.19 8.61 4.17
C TYR A 312 -1.25 8.99 2.69
N ILE A 313 -1.80 10.16 2.34
CA ILE A 313 -1.82 10.64 0.95
C ILE A 313 -0.40 10.89 0.44
N HIS A 314 0.49 11.44 1.26
CA HIS A 314 1.88 11.69 0.87
C HIS A 314 2.71 10.40 0.77
N GLU A 315 2.46 9.43 1.66
CA GLU A 315 3.18 8.15 1.66
C GLU A 315 2.70 7.22 0.54
N TYR A 316 1.39 7.20 0.27
CA TYR A 316 0.75 6.28 -0.67
C TYR A 316 0.12 6.98 -1.88
N GLY A 317 0.51 8.23 -2.15
CA GLY A 317 0.05 9.00 -3.31
C GLY A 317 0.47 8.36 -4.64
N GLU A 318 -0.22 8.70 -5.73
CA GLU A 318 0.18 8.23 -7.06
C GLU A 318 1.55 8.82 -7.43
N GLU A 319 2.53 7.96 -7.73
CA GLU A 319 3.77 8.36 -8.40
C GLU A 319 3.44 8.93 -9.78
N VAL A 320 3.84 10.17 -10.02
CA VAL A 320 3.69 10.85 -11.31
C VAL A 320 5.05 10.85 -12.01
N ASP A 321 5.13 10.12 -13.13
CA ASP A 321 6.24 10.22 -14.07
C ASP A 321 6.22 11.60 -14.72
N THR A 322 7.31 12.35 -14.57
CA THR A 322 7.42 13.71 -15.11
C THR A 322 8.02 13.73 -16.52
N GLU A 323 8.46 12.58 -17.06
CA GLU A 323 9.28 12.43 -18.27
C GLU A 323 10.62 13.20 -18.23
N ARG A 324 10.92 13.88 -17.12
CA ARG A 324 12.13 14.68 -16.94
C ARG A 324 13.27 13.80 -16.42
N LYS A 325 14.48 14.11 -16.87
CA LYS A 325 15.72 13.55 -16.34
C LYS A 325 16.50 14.61 -15.57
N LEU A 326 17.05 14.22 -14.44
CA LEU A 326 17.93 15.04 -13.61
C LEU A 326 19.35 14.50 -13.69
N SER A 327 20.34 15.40 -13.76
CA SER A 327 21.75 14.98 -13.76
C SER A 327 22.26 14.96 -12.33
N TRP A 328 22.71 13.79 -11.87
CA TRP A 328 23.47 13.64 -10.64
C TRP A 328 24.95 13.72 -10.99
N ARG A 329 25.53 14.90 -10.81
CA ARG A 329 26.84 15.28 -11.38
C ARG A 329 27.98 14.55 -10.71
N THR A 330 27.89 14.38 -9.40
CA THR A 330 28.94 13.72 -8.60
C THR A 330 29.14 12.27 -9.02
N GLU A 331 28.05 11.55 -9.29
CA GLU A 331 28.10 10.14 -9.73
C GLU A 331 28.13 9.99 -11.26
N GLY A 332 27.86 11.05 -12.00
CA GLY A 332 27.85 11.03 -13.47
C GLY A 332 26.66 10.28 -14.07
N VAL A 333 25.54 10.18 -13.35
CA VAL A 333 24.35 9.40 -13.72
C VAL A 333 23.17 10.31 -14.05
N GLU A 334 22.32 9.89 -14.99
CA GLU A 334 21.00 10.52 -15.24
C GLU A 334 19.91 9.80 -14.44
N LEU A 335 19.12 10.57 -13.68
CA LEU A 335 18.02 10.07 -12.87
C LEU A 335 16.68 10.38 -13.54
N ALA A 336 15.81 9.39 -13.74
CA ALA A 336 14.44 9.64 -14.17
C ALA A 336 13.60 10.17 -12.99
N LEU A 337 12.95 11.32 -13.17
CA LEU A 337 12.23 12.00 -12.09
C LEU A 337 10.77 11.56 -11.99
N TYR A 338 10.44 11.05 -10.81
CA TYR A 338 9.10 10.79 -10.33
C TYR A 338 8.77 11.71 -9.16
N THR A 339 7.51 12.12 -9.04
CA THR A 339 7.03 12.94 -7.92
C THR A 339 5.84 12.28 -7.24
N VAL A 340 5.72 12.49 -5.92
CA VAL A 340 4.56 12.07 -5.14
C VAL A 340 3.97 13.30 -4.46
N GLY A 341 2.74 13.68 -4.83
CA GLY A 341 2.09 14.90 -4.37
C GLY A 341 2.48 16.15 -5.16
N HIS A 342 2.28 17.34 -4.58
CA HIS A 342 2.58 18.62 -5.21
C HIS A 342 4.02 19.07 -4.96
N VAL A 343 4.90 18.80 -5.93
CA VAL A 343 6.33 19.13 -5.85
C VAL A 343 6.66 20.35 -6.72
N HIS A 344 7.20 21.41 -6.13
CA HIS A 344 7.63 22.63 -6.83
C HIS A 344 9.09 22.55 -7.31
N GLU A 345 9.42 23.27 -8.39
CA GLU A 345 10.75 23.28 -9.01
C GLU A 345 11.88 23.65 -8.05
N ASP A 346 11.72 24.71 -7.26
CA ASP A 346 12.73 25.14 -6.28
C ASP A 346 13.07 24.03 -5.26
N TYR A 347 12.08 23.20 -4.92
CA TYR A 347 12.27 22.08 -4.00
C TYR A 347 12.94 20.87 -4.67
N ILE A 348 12.71 20.65 -5.98
CA ILE A 348 13.45 19.65 -6.76
C ILE A 348 14.94 20.01 -6.76
N ASP A 349 15.26 21.29 -7.00
CA ASP A 349 16.65 21.77 -6.99
C ASP A 349 17.29 21.62 -5.60
N ASN A 350 16.55 21.90 -4.52
CA ASN A 350 17.03 21.67 -3.16
C ASN A 350 17.32 20.18 -2.88
N CYS A 351 16.42 19.29 -3.30
CA CYS A 351 16.62 17.84 -3.19
C CYS A 351 17.86 17.38 -3.96
N MET A 352 18.08 17.90 -5.17
CA MET A 352 19.27 17.57 -5.95
C MET A 352 20.55 18.10 -5.30
N ASN A 353 20.56 19.36 -4.83
CA ASN A 353 21.71 19.92 -4.11
C ASN A 353 22.04 19.14 -2.85
N MET A 354 21.02 18.66 -2.12
CA MET A 354 21.17 17.77 -0.98
C MET A 354 21.86 16.45 -1.39
N LEU A 355 21.41 15.80 -2.47
CA LEU A 355 22.03 14.58 -2.97
C LEU A 355 23.51 14.76 -3.38
N GLU A 356 23.85 15.90 -3.98
CA GLU A 356 25.23 16.23 -4.35
C GLU A 356 26.13 16.44 -3.10
N SER A 357 25.53 16.74 -1.94
CA SER A 357 26.24 17.00 -0.69
C SER A 357 26.38 15.77 0.22
N LEU A 358 25.89 14.59 -0.19
CA LEU A 358 26.03 13.36 0.57
C LEU A 358 27.51 13.01 0.80
N ASP A 359 27.82 12.48 1.98
CA ASP A 359 29.17 12.08 2.32
C ASP A 359 29.62 10.81 1.57
N ASP A 360 30.91 10.47 1.61
CA ASP A 360 31.46 9.30 0.92
C ASP A 360 30.85 7.97 1.40
N ARG A 361 30.48 7.89 2.68
CA ARG A 361 29.93 6.67 3.29
C ARG A 361 28.53 6.40 2.77
N ASP A 362 27.69 7.44 2.74
CA ASP A 362 26.31 7.37 2.26
C ASP A 362 26.28 7.13 0.74
N ARG A 363 27.27 7.65 -0.01
CA ARG A 363 27.46 7.38 -1.45
C ARG A 363 27.89 5.95 -1.76
N GLU A 364 28.68 5.29 -0.93
CA GLU A 364 29.06 3.88 -1.16
C GLU A 364 27.87 2.92 -1.19
N ASN A 365 26.78 3.25 -0.50
CA ASN A 365 25.54 2.49 -0.52
C ASN A 365 24.73 2.63 -1.83
N LEU A 366 25.11 3.56 -2.72
CA LEU A 366 24.38 3.91 -3.95
C LEU A 366 25.02 3.34 -5.23
N LYS A 367 26.21 2.72 -5.13
CA LYS A 367 27.20 2.55 -6.21
C LYS A 367 26.98 1.45 -7.28
N LYS A 368 25.78 0.89 -7.50
CA LYS A 368 25.71 -0.38 -8.27
C LYS A 368 24.89 -0.45 -9.55
N GLU A 369 24.08 0.54 -9.91
CA GLU A 369 23.10 0.32 -10.97
C GLU A 369 23.10 1.44 -12.02
N ASP A 370 23.06 1.03 -13.30
CA ASP A 370 23.09 1.96 -14.45
C ASP A 370 21.74 2.66 -14.68
N ASN A 371 20.65 2.16 -14.09
CA ASN A 371 19.29 2.70 -14.21
C ASN A 371 18.73 3.04 -12.82
N ILE A 372 18.87 4.31 -12.43
CA ILE A 372 18.37 4.81 -11.15
C ILE A 372 17.26 5.84 -11.41
N ASP A 373 16.10 5.60 -10.83
CA ASP A 373 15.01 6.56 -10.72
C ASP A 373 15.17 7.39 -9.44
N ILE A 374 14.72 8.64 -9.49
CA ILE A 374 14.57 9.49 -8.31
C ILE A 374 13.10 9.79 -8.08
N ILE A 375 12.62 9.52 -6.87
CA ILE A 375 11.27 9.84 -6.41
C ILE A 375 11.37 10.95 -5.38
N ILE A 376 10.80 12.11 -5.69
CA ILE A 376 10.76 13.27 -4.79
C ILE A 376 9.36 13.38 -4.19
N TYR A 377 9.28 13.38 -2.86
CA TYR A 377 8.02 13.50 -2.13
C TYR A 377 7.70 14.97 -1.85
N GLU A 378 6.42 15.32 -1.88
CA GLU A 378 5.91 16.64 -1.48
C GLU A 378 6.51 17.07 -0.12
N PRO A 379 7.00 18.31 -0.01
CA PRO A 379 7.58 18.81 1.23
C PRO A 379 6.53 18.92 2.35
N LYS A 380 6.81 18.36 3.53
CA LYS A 380 6.04 18.63 4.76
C LYS A 380 6.56 19.85 5.52
N ASP A 381 7.84 20.13 5.37
CA ASP A 381 8.57 21.25 5.94
C ASP A 381 9.75 21.59 5.02
N ASP A 382 10.71 22.38 5.49
CA ASP A 382 11.88 22.80 4.70
C ASP A 382 12.88 21.66 4.43
N ARG A 383 12.64 20.43 4.92
CA ARG A 383 13.54 19.28 4.73
C ARG A 383 13.26 18.56 3.42
N CYS A 384 14.32 17.98 2.87
CA CYS A 384 14.27 17.25 1.60
C CYS A 384 13.98 15.75 1.82
N ALA A 385 13.11 15.17 1.01
CA ALA A 385 12.69 13.77 1.11
C ALA A 385 12.75 13.09 -0.26
N VAL A 386 13.68 12.15 -0.42
CA VAL A 386 13.99 11.51 -1.69
C VAL A 386 14.13 10.00 -1.54
N VAL A 387 13.65 9.25 -2.54
CA VAL A 387 14.00 7.84 -2.73
C VAL A 387 14.73 7.69 -4.05
N LEU A 388 15.89 7.02 -4.01
CA LEU A 388 16.59 6.54 -5.19
C LEU A 388 16.23 5.08 -5.38
N ARG A 389 15.69 4.74 -6.55
CA ARG A 389 15.21 3.39 -6.87
C ARG A 389 16.01 2.86 -8.04
N ALA A 390 16.65 1.72 -7.87
CA ALA A 390 17.33 1.04 -8.94
C ALA A 390 16.65 -0.31 -9.22
N GLU A 391 16.17 -0.51 -10.45
CA GLU A 391 15.61 -1.79 -10.88
C GLU A 391 16.76 -2.68 -11.38
N GLU A 392 16.98 -3.84 -10.76
CA GLU A 392 17.90 -4.86 -11.27
C GLU A 392 17.16 -5.73 -12.30
N ASP A 393 17.70 -5.84 -13.51
CA ASP A 393 17.09 -6.52 -14.67
C ASP A 393 17.05 -8.08 -14.54
N SER A 394 17.20 -8.64 -13.33
CA SER A 394 17.31 -10.09 -13.11
C SER A 394 15.96 -10.76 -12.78
N GLU A 395 15.77 -11.99 -13.28
CA GLU A 395 14.51 -12.77 -13.22
C GLU A 395 14.09 -13.21 -11.80
N ASP A 396 14.89 -12.97 -10.75
CA ASP A 396 14.79 -13.64 -9.44
C ASP A 396 14.61 -12.71 -8.20
N TYR A 397 14.07 -11.49 -8.35
CA TYR A 397 13.93 -10.42 -7.31
C TYR A 397 15.26 -9.72 -7.01
N SER A 398 15.38 -8.44 -6.62
CA SER A 398 14.47 -7.35 -6.28
C SER A 398 15.32 -6.08 -6.40
N GLY A 399 14.92 -5.09 -7.18
CA GLY A 399 15.66 -3.83 -7.22
C GLY A 399 15.81 -3.19 -5.83
N VAL A 400 16.71 -2.24 -5.69
CA VAL A 400 17.05 -1.60 -4.40
C VAL A 400 16.43 -0.21 -4.33
N CYS A 401 15.88 0.12 -3.18
CA CYS A 401 15.49 1.49 -2.82
C CYS A 401 16.42 2.01 -1.73
N VAL A 402 16.96 3.21 -1.96
CA VAL A 402 17.70 3.99 -0.98
C VAL A 402 16.90 5.22 -0.61
N THR A 403 16.55 5.33 0.66
CA THR A 403 15.83 6.48 1.21
C THR A 403 16.84 7.49 1.72
N VAL A 404 16.76 8.71 1.20
CA VAL A 404 17.54 9.85 1.66
C VAL A 404 16.59 10.88 2.26
N PHE A 405 16.81 11.19 3.53
CA PHE A 405 16.03 12.19 4.23
C PHE A 405 16.95 13.26 4.76
N ASP A 406 16.72 14.48 4.30
CA ASP A 406 17.43 15.69 4.73
C ASP A 406 18.97 15.55 4.65
N GLY A 407 19.49 14.82 3.66
CA GLY A 407 20.94 14.72 3.41
C GLY A 407 21.64 13.61 4.19
N VAL A 408 20.87 12.64 4.70
CA VAL A 408 21.41 11.39 5.25
C VAL A 408 20.65 10.18 4.71
N VAL A 409 21.36 9.08 4.52
CA VAL A 409 20.74 7.81 4.10
C VAL A 409 20.06 7.14 5.30
N THR A 410 18.72 7.09 5.30
CA THR A 410 17.94 6.52 6.41
C THR A 410 17.56 5.06 6.18
N ALA A 411 17.46 4.60 4.93
CA ALA A 411 17.16 3.19 4.67
C ALA A 411 17.74 2.72 3.34
N VAL A 412 18.11 1.44 3.31
CA VAL A 412 18.46 0.68 2.10
C VAL A 412 17.69 -0.63 2.19
N CYS A 413 16.79 -0.88 1.24
CA CYS A 413 15.92 -2.06 1.24
C CYS A 413 15.58 -2.51 -0.17
N GLY A 414 14.95 -3.68 -0.32
CA GLY A 414 14.35 -4.06 -1.59
C GLY A 414 13.18 -3.14 -1.96
N ILE A 415 12.87 -3.02 -3.26
CA ILE A 415 11.74 -2.23 -3.77
C ILE A 415 10.41 -2.66 -3.12
N GLU A 416 10.23 -3.93 -2.77
CA GLU A 416 8.97 -4.38 -2.16
C GLU A 416 8.81 -3.93 -0.70
N ASP A 417 9.91 -3.58 -0.03
CA ASP A 417 9.96 -3.21 1.38
C ASP A 417 10.17 -1.69 1.58
N TYR A 418 10.22 -0.91 0.50
CA TYR A 418 10.43 0.53 0.62
C TYR A 418 9.24 1.20 1.31
N THR A 419 9.56 2.18 2.15
CA THR A 419 8.59 3.03 2.85
C THR A 419 8.88 4.49 2.53
N SER A 420 7.92 5.38 2.75
CA SER A 420 8.13 6.80 2.47
C SER A 420 9.31 7.37 3.30
N PRO A 421 10.11 8.30 2.75
CA PRO A 421 11.09 9.05 3.55
C PRO A 421 10.45 9.77 4.74
N TRP A 422 9.16 10.12 4.64
CA TRP A 422 8.41 10.81 5.68
C TRP A 422 7.89 9.90 6.80
N THR A 423 8.27 8.62 6.85
CA THR A 423 7.94 7.80 8.02
C THR A 423 8.64 8.35 9.26
N MET A 424 7.96 8.29 10.42
CA MET A 424 8.56 8.73 11.69
C MET A 424 9.90 8.05 11.96
N LYS A 425 10.05 6.77 11.61
CA LYS A 425 11.32 6.04 11.76
C LYS A 425 12.45 6.67 10.96
N ASN A 426 12.20 7.03 9.70
CA ASN A 426 13.19 7.71 8.86
C ASN A 426 13.51 9.11 9.38
N MET A 427 12.49 9.88 9.80
CA MET A 427 12.68 11.22 10.36
C MET A 427 13.54 11.18 11.64
N TYR A 428 13.19 10.34 12.62
CA TYR A 428 13.97 10.20 13.85
C TYR A 428 15.37 9.66 13.60
N LYS A 429 15.53 8.76 12.61
CA LYS A 429 16.85 8.28 12.22
C LYS A 429 17.69 9.38 11.58
N ALA A 430 17.11 10.25 10.76
CA ALA A 430 17.83 11.37 10.19
C ALA A 430 18.26 12.37 11.28
N ASP A 431 17.34 12.70 12.19
CA ASP A 431 17.64 13.54 13.34
C ASP A 431 18.76 12.91 14.20
N ALA A 432 18.75 11.59 14.37
CA ALA A 432 19.79 10.85 15.07
C ALA A 432 21.17 10.97 14.43
N LEU A 433 21.25 10.81 13.10
CA LEU A 433 22.50 10.86 12.34
C LEU A 433 23.08 12.27 12.27
N LYS A 434 22.22 13.29 12.36
CA LYS A 434 22.62 14.71 12.36
C LYS A 434 22.90 15.29 13.74
N SER A 435 22.29 14.73 14.78
CA SER A 435 22.41 15.25 16.14
C SER A 435 23.79 14.97 16.71
N ASN A 436 24.38 15.98 17.35
CA ASN A 436 25.54 15.76 18.21
C ASN A 436 25.08 15.03 19.47
N VAL A 437 25.76 13.95 19.85
CA VAL A 437 25.46 13.08 21.01
C VAL A 437 25.58 13.82 22.37
N GLU A 438 25.84 15.13 22.37
CA GLU A 438 26.11 15.93 23.58
C GLU A 438 24.84 16.25 24.39
N GLU A 439 23.65 16.25 23.79
CA GLU A 439 22.37 16.46 24.49
C GLU A 439 21.79 15.15 25.02
N ILE A 440 22.36 14.66 26.12
CA ILE A 440 21.94 13.42 26.80
C ILE A 440 21.03 13.78 27.97
N ALA A 441 19.87 13.13 28.05
CA ALA A 441 19.00 13.19 29.23
C ALA A 441 18.86 11.83 29.91
N TYR A 442 18.52 11.88 31.20
CA TYR A 442 18.27 10.71 32.04
C TYR A 442 16.77 10.45 32.10
N VAL A 443 16.31 9.37 31.46
CA VAL A 443 14.88 9.07 31.24
C VAL A 443 14.53 7.66 31.73
N PRO A 444 13.26 7.37 32.05
CA PRO A 444 12.87 6.03 32.46
C PRO A 444 12.95 5.02 31.31
N ILE A 445 13.43 3.80 31.60
CA ILE A 445 13.45 2.65 30.70
C ILE A 445 12.00 2.20 30.48
N VAL A 446 11.30 1.85 31.55
CA VAL A 446 9.86 1.54 31.53
C VAL A 446 9.08 2.82 31.92
N PRO A 447 8.15 3.31 31.09
CA PRO A 447 7.37 4.50 31.41
C PRO A 447 6.42 4.29 32.60
N GLN A 448 6.09 5.38 33.31
CA GLN A 448 5.18 5.36 34.45
C GLN A 448 3.79 4.81 34.12
N GLY A 449 3.30 5.02 32.89
CA GLY A 449 2.01 4.47 32.43
C GLY A 449 1.94 2.94 32.43
N LEU A 450 3.10 2.28 32.36
CA LEU A 450 3.28 0.83 32.47
C LEU A 450 3.74 0.37 33.87
N GLY A 451 3.80 1.29 34.84
CA GLY A 451 4.19 1.00 36.22
C GLY A 451 5.69 1.14 36.53
N GLY A 452 6.50 1.66 35.61
CA GLY A 452 7.91 1.96 35.88
C GLY A 452 8.07 3.19 36.80
N GLY A 453 8.95 3.13 37.79
CA GLY A 453 9.21 4.26 38.67
C GLY A 453 10.44 5.08 38.26
N LEU A 454 10.85 6.03 39.12
CA LEU A 454 12.02 6.89 38.91
C LEU A 454 13.27 6.41 39.66
N GLU A 455 13.27 5.15 40.12
CA GLU A 455 14.40 4.52 40.76
C GLU A 455 15.59 4.36 39.81
N PRO A 456 16.85 4.42 40.31
CA PRO A 456 18.04 4.32 39.45
C PRO A 456 18.09 3.06 38.56
N SER A 457 17.46 1.96 38.97
CA SER A 457 17.40 0.71 38.18
C SER A 457 16.49 0.80 36.96
N ASN A 458 15.57 1.77 36.89
CA ASN A 458 14.67 1.99 35.77
C ASN A 458 15.05 3.22 34.96
N MET A 459 16.25 3.78 35.11
CA MET A 459 16.62 5.04 34.47
C MET A 459 17.85 4.86 33.58
N ILE A 460 17.83 5.48 32.40
CA ILE A 460 18.83 5.32 31.34
C ILE A 460 19.19 6.66 30.70
N TYR A 461 20.44 6.78 30.26
CA TYR A 461 20.92 7.95 29.52
C TYR A 461 20.65 7.76 28.04
N LEU A 462 19.93 8.70 27.43
CA LEU A 462 19.63 8.70 26.00
C LEU A 462 19.82 10.09 25.38
N PRO A 463 20.28 10.18 24.13
CA PRO A 463 20.29 11.43 23.39
C PRO A 463 18.85 11.90 23.07
N ALA A 464 18.67 13.20 22.87
CA ALA A 464 17.37 13.83 22.62
C ALA A 464 16.55 13.16 21.49
N TYR A 465 17.18 12.78 20.38
CA TYR A 465 16.48 12.10 19.28
C TYR A 465 15.92 10.74 19.69
N ALA A 466 16.69 9.96 20.46
CA ALA A 466 16.29 8.61 20.88
C ALA A 466 15.17 8.69 21.91
N ILE A 467 15.14 9.76 22.72
CA ILE A 467 14.05 10.07 23.63
C ILE A 467 12.76 10.36 22.85
N GLY A 468 12.84 11.09 21.74
CA GLY A 468 11.70 11.34 20.86
C GLY A 468 11.05 10.04 20.37
N TYR A 469 11.85 9.15 19.76
CA TYR A 469 11.35 7.86 19.27
C TYR A 469 10.93 6.92 20.39
N LYS A 470 11.62 6.93 21.54
CA LYS A 470 11.22 6.15 22.71
C LYS A 470 9.87 6.61 23.26
N ASN A 471 9.66 7.92 23.42
CA ASN A 471 8.39 8.46 23.92
C ASN A 471 7.22 8.05 23.03
N TYR A 472 7.45 7.98 21.72
CA TYR A 472 6.49 7.47 20.77
C TYR A 472 6.11 5.99 21.06
N VAL A 473 7.11 5.12 21.20
CA VAL A 473 6.91 3.69 21.52
C VAL A 473 6.23 3.52 22.89
N ASP A 474 6.67 4.30 23.88
CA ASP A 474 6.12 4.29 25.24
C ASP A 474 4.63 4.63 25.25
N ASN A 475 4.20 5.67 24.52
CA ASN A 475 2.79 6.07 24.45
C ASN A 475 1.94 4.98 23.80
N LEU A 476 2.44 4.37 22.71
CA LEU A 476 1.75 3.26 22.04
C LEU A 476 1.57 2.06 22.99
N LEU A 477 2.62 1.67 23.69
CA LEU A 477 2.58 0.55 24.63
C LEU A 477 1.72 0.85 25.86
N CYS A 478 1.72 2.08 26.35
CA CYS A 478 0.80 2.52 27.40
C CYS A 478 -0.66 2.36 26.95
N ALA A 479 -0.99 2.74 25.71
CA ALA A 479 -2.32 2.56 25.15
C ALA A 479 -2.70 1.08 25.03
N TYR A 480 -1.80 0.25 24.49
CA TYR A 480 -2.00 -1.20 24.35
C TYR A 480 -2.17 -1.89 25.70
N HIS A 481 -1.34 -1.58 26.69
CA HIS A 481 -1.40 -2.21 28.01
C HIS A 481 -2.76 -2.00 28.69
N ARG A 482 -3.48 -0.93 28.34
CA ARG A 482 -4.83 -0.65 28.85
C ARG A 482 -5.93 -1.33 28.07
N MET A 483 -5.75 -1.50 26.76
CA MET A 483 -6.76 -2.12 25.89
C MET A 483 -6.65 -3.64 25.82
N ILE A 484 -5.44 -4.18 25.94
CA ILE A 484 -5.13 -5.60 25.81
C ILE A 484 -4.90 -6.17 27.20
N LYS A 485 -5.83 -7.01 27.66
CA LYS A 485 -5.71 -7.65 28.97
C LYS A 485 -4.52 -8.61 28.99
N GLY A 486 -3.68 -8.52 30.02
CA GLY A 486 -2.55 -9.43 30.20
C GLY A 486 -1.38 -9.14 29.27
N LEU A 487 -1.27 -7.89 28.78
CA LEU A 487 -0.12 -7.46 28.01
C LEU A 487 1.13 -7.40 28.91
N GLU A 488 2.11 -8.23 28.61
CA GLU A 488 3.45 -8.19 29.21
C GLU A 488 4.35 -7.34 28.31
N VAL A 489 5.03 -6.34 28.86
CA VAL A 489 5.94 -5.46 28.12
C VAL A 489 7.35 -5.60 28.68
N ILE A 490 8.34 -5.76 27.80
CA ILE A 490 9.73 -5.98 28.16
C ILE A 490 10.60 -4.95 27.43
N TYR A 491 11.39 -4.19 28.19
CA TYR A 491 12.42 -3.29 27.68
C TYR A 491 13.80 -3.87 28.00
N LYS A 492 14.65 -4.04 26.98
CA LYS A 492 16.01 -4.60 27.10
C LYS A 492 17.01 -3.61 26.49
N PRO A 493 17.63 -2.72 27.28
CA PRO A 493 18.72 -1.89 26.80
C PRO A 493 19.98 -2.73 26.59
N ILE A 494 20.61 -2.62 25.42
CA ILE A 494 21.81 -3.36 25.05
C ILE A 494 22.99 -2.39 24.99
N TYR A 495 24.07 -2.72 25.69
CA TYR A 495 25.27 -1.89 25.82
C TYR A 495 26.45 -2.55 25.14
N GLY A 496 27.25 -1.75 24.42
CA GLY A 496 28.58 -2.14 23.99
C GLY A 496 29.57 -2.19 25.16
N ASP A 497 30.77 -2.69 24.89
CA ASP A 497 31.82 -2.85 25.91
C ASP A 497 32.16 -1.51 26.59
N LYS A 498 31.92 -1.45 27.90
CA LYS A 498 32.18 -0.28 28.78
C LYS A 498 31.36 0.97 28.45
N ALA A 499 30.26 0.84 27.72
CA ALA A 499 29.39 1.96 27.39
C ALA A 499 28.48 2.37 28.56
N LYS A 500 28.29 3.68 28.77
CA LYS A 500 27.29 4.24 29.73
C LYS A 500 25.93 4.52 29.09
N ILE A 501 25.90 4.53 27.76
CA ILE A 501 24.72 4.75 26.91
C ILE A 501 24.52 3.44 26.14
N PRO A 502 23.28 2.92 26.03
CA PRO A 502 23.05 1.72 25.24
C PRO A 502 23.32 1.99 23.75
N GLU A 503 23.67 0.95 23.00
CA GLU A 503 23.70 1.02 21.53
C GLU A 503 22.28 1.03 20.97
N PHE A 504 21.37 0.25 21.56
CA PHE A 504 19.95 0.23 21.23
C PHE A 504 19.11 -0.27 22.40
N ILE A 505 17.80 -0.01 22.36
CA ILE A 505 16.81 -0.58 23.27
C ILE A 505 15.88 -1.49 22.47
N TYR A 506 15.82 -2.75 22.86
CA TYR A 506 14.87 -3.70 22.32
C TYR A 506 13.60 -3.70 23.17
N VAL A 507 12.44 -3.52 22.53
CA VAL A 507 11.14 -3.43 23.20
C VAL A 507 10.21 -4.49 22.62
N GLU A 508 9.61 -5.29 23.50
CA GLU A 508 8.79 -6.44 23.13
C GLU A 508 7.50 -6.41 23.96
N ALA A 509 6.34 -6.67 23.36
CA ALA A 509 5.10 -6.86 24.10
C ALA A 509 4.40 -8.17 23.71
N LYS A 510 3.85 -8.88 24.70
CA LYS A 510 3.17 -10.17 24.53
C LYS A 510 1.79 -10.15 25.16
N ALA A 511 0.80 -10.72 24.47
CA ALA A 511 -0.52 -10.97 25.02
C ALA A 511 -0.83 -12.47 24.90
N ASP A 512 -1.25 -13.10 26.01
CA ASP A 512 -1.54 -14.53 26.07
C ASP A 512 -0.41 -15.43 25.49
N GLY A 513 0.85 -15.05 25.77
CA GLY A 513 2.05 -15.76 25.32
C GLY A 513 2.41 -15.57 23.85
N ARG A 514 1.70 -14.70 23.11
CA ARG A 514 2.00 -14.37 21.72
C ARG A 514 2.54 -12.95 21.62
N GLU A 515 3.55 -12.76 20.78
CA GLU A 515 4.12 -11.43 20.52
C GLU A 515 3.13 -10.56 19.74
N VAL A 516 2.89 -9.35 20.24
CA VAL A 516 1.97 -8.38 19.65
C VAL A 516 2.68 -7.07 19.26
N PHE A 517 3.92 -6.87 19.71
CA PHE A 517 4.74 -5.72 19.38
C PHE A 517 6.23 -6.06 19.55
N GLU A 518 7.06 -5.62 18.62
CA GLU A 518 8.51 -5.73 18.68
C GLU A 518 9.13 -4.50 18.01
N GLU A 519 10.02 -3.79 18.71
CA GLU A 519 10.68 -2.63 18.15
C GLU A 519 12.14 -2.53 18.64
N ARG A 520 12.99 -2.01 17.76
CA ARG A 520 14.39 -1.70 18.07
C ARG A 520 14.58 -0.19 17.98
N ILE A 521 14.81 0.43 19.13
CA ILE A 521 15.14 1.86 19.23
C ILE A 521 16.65 1.99 19.18
N ASP A 522 17.19 2.40 18.03
CA ASP A 522 18.62 2.65 17.87
C ASP A 522 19.03 3.93 18.61
N VAL A 523 20.04 3.80 19.48
CA VAL A 523 20.52 4.87 20.36
C VAL A 523 21.90 5.35 19.94
N VAL A 524 22.74 4.49 19.36
CA VAL A 524 23.99 4.87 18.72
C VAL A 524 23.98 4.27 17.32
N TRP A 525 24.08 5.11 16.30
CA TRP A 525 24.23 4.68 14.91
C TRP A 525 25.73 4.56 14.60
N ASN A 526 26.22 3.32 14.53
CA ASN A 526 27.57 3.01 14.05
C ASN A 526 27.57 2.79 12.54
#